data_AF-A0A2D8M8F6-F1
#
_entry.id   AF-A0A2D8M8F6-F1
#
_cell.length_a   1.000
_cell.length_b   1.000
_cell.length_c   1.000
_cell.angle_alpha   90.00
_cell.angle_beta   90.00
_cell.angle_gamma   90.00
#
_symmetry.space_group_name_H-M   'P 1'
#
loop_
_entity.id
_entity.type
_entity.pdbx_description
1 polymer ?
#
loop_
_entity_poly.entity_id
_entity_poly.type
_entity_poly.pdbx_seq_one_letter_code
_entity_poly.pdbx_strand_id
1 'polypeptide(L)'
;MSDHLWFNEPLTAWSLDATESLFARFFQAGFTDEASTRLVTMLSTLCLGHARDVIQATRSAEKPRPRAVRAALEKSDAEKFANLLRILEHGYDTYGDEQMLFSIDVFLTGAQAVLQGVRG
;
A
#
# COMPACT_ATOMS: atom_id res chain seq x y z
N MET A 1 -10.31 -17.16 -14.87
CA MET A 1 -9.28 -17.86 -14.07
C MET A 1 -8.66 -16.83 -13.15
N SER A 2 -9.21 -16.70 -11.94
CA SER A 2 -8.96 -15.58 -11.02
C SER A 2 -8.71 -16.10 -9.60
N ASP A 3 -7.80 -17.07 -9.47
CA ASP A 3 -7.45 -17.75 -8.20
C ASP A 3 -6.14 -17.24 -7.57
N HIS A 4 -5.65 -16.07 -7.97
CA HIS A 4 -4.43 -15.52 -7.42
C HIS A 4 -4.77 -14.36 -6.50
N LEU A 5 -4.59 -14.56 -5.19
CA LEU A 5 -4.74 -13.60 -4.06
C LEU A 5 -6.00 -13.72 -3.22
N TRP A 6 -6.65 -14.88 -3.17
CA TRP A 6 -7.46 -15.20 -2.00
C TRP A 6 -6.57 -15.80 -0.91
N PHE A 7 -6.78 -15.35 0.32
CA PHE A 7 -6.23 -15.94 1.54
C PHE A 7 -6.73 -17.38 1.65
N ASN A 8 -6.11 -18.29 0.90
CA ASN A 8 -6.08 -19.68 1.32
C ASN A 8 -5.16 -19.73 2.54
N GLU A 9 -5.59 -20.54 3.50
CA GLU A 9 -5.07 -20.69 4.85
C GLU A 9 -3.57 -21.03 5.03
N PRO A 10 -2.69 -21.21 4.01
CA PRO A 10 -1.25 -21.32 4.24
C PRO A 10 -0.50 -20.00 4.50
N LEU A 11 -1.02 -18.84 4.07
CA LEU A 11 -0.30 -17.55 4.22
C LEU A 11 -0.36 -16.96 5.63
N THR A 12 -1.40 -17.31 6.40
CA THR A 12 -1.55 -16.88 7.81
C THR A 12 -0.59 -17.61 8.75
N ALA A 13 -0.17 -18.83 8.42
CA ALA A 13 0.75 -19.63 9.24
C ALA A 13 2.24 -19.27 9.01
N TRP A 14 2.64 -18.81 7.83
CA TRP A 14 4.04 -18.50 7.50
C TRP A 14 4.61 -17.25 8.17
N SER A 15 3.78 -16.48 8.86
CA SER A 15 4.18 -15.19 9.44
C SER A 15 4.04 -15.16 10.97
N LEU A 16 3.75 -16.27 11.65
CA LEU A 16 3.51 -16.22 13.10
C LEU A 16 4.66 -15.55 13.86
N ASP A 17 5.92 -15.91 13.57
CA ASP A 17 7.10 -15.31 14.20
C ASP A 17 7.26 -13.81 13.88
N ALA A 18 6.99 -13.41 12.64
CA ALA A 18 7.10 -12.02 12.21
C ALA A 18 5.98 -11.17 12.81
N THR A 19 4.76 -11.70 12.84
CA THR A 19 3.57 -11.07 13.42
C THR A 19 3.74 -10.93 14.94
N GLU A 20 4.19 -11.97 15.63
CA GLU A 20 4.50 -11.93 17.05
C GLU A 20 5.61 -10.90 17.35
N SER A 21 6.67 -10.89 16.55
CA SER A 21 7.73 -9.89 16.68
C SER A 21 7.23 -8.46 16.48
N LEU A 22 6.30 -8.23 15.54
CA LEU A 22 5.67 -6.93 15.36
C LEU A 22 4.84 -6.53 16.57
N PHE A 23 4.00 -7.43 17.08
CA PHE A 23 3.20 -7.18 18.29
C PHE A 23 4.08 -6.90 19.50
N ALA A 24 5.15 -7.67 19.72
CA ALA A 24 6.12 -7.42 20.79
C ALA A 24 6.74 -6.02 20.69
N ARG A 25 7.08 -5.56 19.48
CA ARG A 25 7.62 -4.21 19.27
C ARG A 25 6.58 -3.11 19.50
N PHE A 26 5.34 -3.31 19.07
CA PHE A 26 4.25 -2.36 19.36
C PHE A 26 3.97 -2.27 20.86
N PHE A 27 3.92 -3.41 21.55
CA PHE A 27 3.75 -3.46 23.00
C PHE A 27 4.89 -2.73 23.74
N GLN A 28 6.15 -2.98 23.36
CA GLN A 28 7.31 -2.28 23.91
C GLN A 28 7.26 -0.76 23.67
N ALA A 29 6.69 -0.31 22.57
CA ALA A 29 6.50 1.10 22.26
C ALA A 29 5.29 1.74 22.97
N GLY A 30 4.48 0.96 23.71
CA GLY A 30 3.35 1.45 24.49
C GLY A 30 2.01 1.51 23.74
N PHE A 31 1.90 0.84 22.59
CA PHE A 31 0.61 0.72 21.90
C PHE A 31 -0.33 -0.22 22.65
N THR A 32 -1.64 0.04 22.55
CA THR A 32 -2.67 -0.92 23.00
C THR A 32 -2.76 -2.09 22.03
N ASP A 33 -3.30 -3.22 22.49
CA ASP A 33 -3.53 -4.40 21.64
C ASP A 33 -4.45 -4.06 20.46
N GLU A 34 -5.46 -3.22 20.68
CA GLU A 34 -6.37 -2.76 19.64
C GLU A 34 -5.64 -1.94 18.57
N ALA A 35 -4.84 -0.96 18.97
CA ALA A 35 -4.07 -0.14 18.04
C ALA A 35 -3.05 -0.99 17.28
N SER A 36 -2.35 -1.88 17.97
CA SER A 36 -1.38 -2.81 17.39
C SER A 36 -2.03 -3.71 16.33
N THR A 37 -3.20 -4.28 16.63
CA THR A 37 -3.93 -5.16 15.69
C THR A 37 -4.32 -4.41 14.41
N ARG A 38 -4.83 -3.18 14.55
CA ARG A 38 -5.20 -2.33 13.41
C ARG A 38 -3.97 -1.95 12.58
N LEU A 39 -2.84 -1.62 13.23
CA LEU A 39 -1.59 -1.26 12.56
C LEU A 39 -0.97 -2.44 11.80
N VAL A 40 -0.90 -3.64 12.40
CA VAL A 40 -0.42 -4.86 11.73
C VAL A 40 -1.29 -5.20 10.52
N THR A 41 -2.61 -5.11 10.66
CA THR A 41 -3.55 -5.34 9.55
C THR A 41 -3.33 -4.35 8.40
N MET A 42 -3.18 -3.07 8.73
CA MET A 42 -2.94 -2.02 7.74
C MET A 42 -1.60 -2.21 7.03
N LEU A 43 -0.52 -2.48 7.77
CA LEU A 43 0.80 -2.74 7.19
C LEU A 43 0.78 -3.93 6.23
N SER A 44 0.12 -5.02 6.63
CA SER A 44 -0.02 -6.22 5.80
C SER A 44 -0.77 -5.91 4.50
N THR A 45 -1.83 -5.11 4.59
CA THR A 45 -2.61 -4.66 3.42
C THR A 45 -1.78 -3.78 2.48
N LEU A 46 -1.00 -2.85 3.02
CA LEU A 46 -0.10 -1.98 2.24
C LEU A 46 0.96 -2.80 1.51
N CYS A 47 1.67 -3.68 2.23
CA CYS A 47 2.71 -4.53 1.65
C CYS A 47 2.15 -5.46 0.56
N LEU A 48 1.01 -6.11 0.82
CA LEU A 48 0.36 -7.00 -0.14
C LEU A 48 -0.15 -6.23 -1.37
N GLY A 49 -0.75 -5.06 -1.17
CA GLY A 49 -1.20 -4.18 -2.23
C GLY A 49 -0.04 -3.77 -3.14
N HIS A 50 1.05 -3.30 -2.56
CA HIS A 50 2.26 -2.93 -3.30
C HIS A 50 2.84 -4.14 -4.06
N ALA A 51 3.02 -5.29 -3.39
CA ALA A 51 3.55 -6.49 -4.03
C ALA A 51 2.70 -6.94 -5.23
N ARG A 52 1.37 -6.90 -5.11
CA ARG A 52 0.45 -7.18 -6.22
C ARG A 52 0.68 -6.21 -7.38
N ASP A 53 0.79 -4.92 -7.08
CA ASP A 53 0.94 -3.89 -8.10
C ASP A 53 2.28 -4.03 -8.84
N VAL A 54 3.37 -4.38 -8.14
CA VAL A 54 4.68 -4.71 -8.76
C VAL A 54 4.57 -5.92 -9.69
N ILE A 55 3.92 -6.99 -9.24
CA ILE A 55 3.71 -8.19 -10.07
C ILE A 55 2.89 -7.86 -11.32
N GLN A 56 1.87 -7.00 -11.21
CA GLN A 56 1.08 -6.57 -12.36
C GLN A 56 1.89 -5.70 -13.34
N ALA A 57 2.75 -4.83 -12.82
CA ALA A 57 3.61 -3.97 -13.65
C ALA A 57 4.67 -4.76 -14.41
N THR A 58 5.32 -5.75 -13.77
CA THR A 58 6.35 -6.57 -14.40
C THR A 58 5.82 -7.47 -15.52
N ARG A 59 4.53 -7.81 -15.50
CA ARG A 59 3.86 -8.63 -16.53
C ARG A 59 3.37 -7.82 -17.74
N SER A 60 3.51 -6.49 -17.73
CA SER A 60 2.94 -5.60 -18.75
C SER A 60 4.05 -4.85 -19.49
N ALA A 61 3.91 -4.68 -20.81
CA ALA A 61 4.84 -3.87 -21.61
C ALA A 61 4.80 -2.37 -21.25
N GLU A 62 3.66 -1.92 -20.71
CA GLU A 62 3.47 -0.58 -20.17
C GLU A 62 2.92 -0.68 -18.73
N LYS A 63 3.33 0.24 -17.87
CA LYS A 63 2.85 0.30 -16.47
C LYS A 63 1.32 0.47 -16.41
N PRO A 64 0.60 -0.38 -15.64
CA PRO A 64 -0.87 -0.43 -15.67
C PRO A 64 -1.58 0.89 -15.33
N ARG A 65 -1.10 1.64 -14.33
CA ARG A 65 -1.75 2.87 -13.84
C ARG A 65 -1.70 4.01 -14.88
N PRO A 66 -0.52 4.44 -15.40
CA PRO A 66 -0.47 5.43 -16.47
C PRO A 66 -1.32 5.06 -17.68
N ARG A 67 -1.27 3.78 -18.11
CA ARG A 67 -2.07 3.28 -19.22
C ARG A 67 -3.58 3.42 -18.97
N ALA A 68 -4.04 3.00 -17.79
CA ALA A 68 -5.45 3.07 -17.42
C ALA A 68 -5.95 4.53 -17.34
N VAL A 69 -5.14 5.43 -16.76
CA VAL A 69 -5.46 6.85 -16.69
C VAL A 69 -5.55 7.46 -18.09
N ARG A 70 -4.58 7.18 -18.97
CA ARG A 70 -4.61 7.68 -20.35
C ARG A 70 -5.85 7.21 -21.11
N ALA A 71 -6.16 5.92 -21.04
CA ALA A 71 -7.33 5.34 -21.69
C ALA A 71 -8.66 5.90 -21.15
N ALA A 72 -8.71 6.31 -19.88
CA ALA A 72 -9.88 6.97 -19.29
C ALA A 72 -10.00 8.43 -19.75
N LEU A 73 -8.88 9.15 -19.82
CA LEU A 73 -8.84 10.55 -20.26
C LEU A 73 -9.17 10.70 -21.75
N GLU A 74 -8.76 9.77 -22.62
CA GLU A 74 -9.12 9.75 -24.04
C GLU A 74 -10.64 9.70 -24.29
N LYS A 75 -11.40 9.16 -23.34
CA LYS A 75 -12.87 9.04 -23.41
C LYS A 75 -13.60 10.14 -22.64
N SER A 76 -12.86 11.10 -22.09
CA SER A 76 -13.35 12.12 -21.18
C SER A 76 -13.08 13.53 -21.71
N ASP A 77 -13.79 14.51 -21.16
CA ASP A 77 -13.46 15.92 -21.35
C ASP A 77 -12.19 16.25 -20.55
N ALA A 78 -11.05 16.21 -21.24
CA ALA A 78 -9.73 16.30 -20.63
C ALA A 78 -9.51 17.59 -19.83
N GLU A 79 -10.17 18.70 -20.21
CA GLU A 79 -10.09 19.98 -19.51
C GLU A 79 -10.64 19.91 -18.08
N LYS A 80 -11.56 18.98 -17.80
CA LYS A 80 -12.08 18.72 -16.44
C LYS A 80 -11.09 17.99 -15.54
N PHE A 81 -10.07 17.35 -16.11
CA PHE A 81 -9.14 16.48 -15.40
C PHE A 81 -7.70 17.00 -15.48
N ALA A 82 -7.52 18.32 -15.43
CA ALA A 82 -6.21 18.98 -15.51
C ALA A 82 -5.16 18.42 -14.54
N ASN A 83 -5.57 17.98 -13.34
CA ASN A 83 -4.66 17.35 -12.38
C ASN A 83 -4.14 15.98 -12.85
N LEU A 84 -5.01 15.14 -13.43
CA LEU A 84 -4.61 13.82 -13.91
C LEU A 84 -3.69 13.94 -15.13
N LEU A 85 -3.96 14.91 -16.02
CA LEU A 85 -3.07 15.24 -17.14
C LEU A 85 -1.69 15.66 -16.62
N ARG A 86 -1.65 16.65 -15.73
CA ARG A 86 -0.39 17.14 -15.14
C ARG A 86 0.38 16.01 -14.44
N ILE A 87 -0.28 15.16 -13.66
CA ILE A 87 0.39 14.05 -12.96
C ILE A 87 0.89 12.99 -13.94
N LEU A 88 0.13 12.68 -14.99
CA LEU A 88 0.53 11.71 -16.02
C LEU A 88 1.80 12.16 -16.76
N GLU A 89 1.92 13.46 -17.05
CA GLU A 89 3.10 14.04 -17.69
C GLU A 89 4.38 13.91 -16.86
N HIS A 90 4.29 13.90 -15.53
CA HIS A 90 5.46 13.76 -14.65
C HIS A 90 6.00 12.32 -14.61
N GLY A 91 5.16 11.32 -14.91
CA GLY A 91 5.61 9.93 -15.04
C GLY A 91 6.09 9.26 -13.75
N TYR A 92 5.59 9.68 -12.57
CA TYR A 92 6.01 9.12 -11.28
C TYR A 92 5.92 7.59 -11.25
N ASP A 93 6.99 6.95 -10.79
CA ASP A 93 7.02 5.51 -10.58
C ASP A 93 6.42 5.15 -9.21
N THR A 94 5.31 4.43 -9.23
CA THR A 94 4.61 3.97 -8.02
C THR A 94 4.73 2.46 -7.81
N TYR A 95 5.72 1.82 -8.45
CA TYR A 95 5.97 0.38 -8.40
C TYR A 95 7.36 0.03 -7.87
N GLY A 96 8.26 1.01 -7.76
CA GLY A 96 9.62 0.79 -7.26
C GLY A 96 9.75 1.01 -5.76
N ASP A 97 10.98 0.85 -5.29
CA ASP A 97 11.34 0.95 -3.87
C ASP A 97 10.97 2.32 -3.25
N GLU A 98 11.05 3.40 -4.03
CA GLU A 98 10.68 4.75 -3.56
C GLU A 98 9.23 4.81 -3.08
N GLN A 99 8.30 4.12 -3.75
CA GLN A 99 6.91 4.06 -3.33
C GLN A 99 6.75 3.28 -2.02
N MET A 100 7.50 2.17 -1.85
CA MET A 100 7.46 1.39 -0.62
C MET A 100 8.00 2.20 0.55
N LEU A 101 9.15 2.86 0.37
CA LEU A 101 9.76 3.74 1.38
C LEU A 101 8.78 4.85 1.79
N PHE A 102 8.19 5.53 0.81
CA PHE A 102 7.16 6.54 1.06
C PHE A 102 5.98 5.99 1.88
N SER A 103 5.48 4.79 1.53
CA SER A 103 4.37 4.16 2.26
C SER A 103 4.74 3.79 3.70
N ILE A 104 5.97 3.32 3.94
CA ILE A 104 6.46 3.02 5.29
C ILE A 104 6.63 4.29 6.12
N ASP A 105 7.17 5.36 5.55
CA ASP A 105 7.34 6.64 6.26
C ASP A 105 5.99 7.23 6.70
N VAL A 106 4.99 7.22 5.80
CA VAL A 106 3.63 7.64 6.11
C VAL A 106 3.00 6.73 7.18
N PHE A 107 3.19 5.41 7.06
CA PHE A 107 2.70 4.45 8.05
C PHE A 107 3.29 4.71 9.45
N LEU A 108 4.61 4.88 9.56
CA LEU A 108 5.29 5.12 10.83
C LEU A 108 4.86 6.45 11.46
N THR A 109 4.72 7.50 10.64
CA THR A 109 4.22 8.81 11.08
C THR A 109 2.80 8.71 11.62
N GLY A 110 1.93 7.98 10.91
CA GLY A 110 0.55 7.73 11.36
C GLY A 110 0.50 6.90 12.64
N ALA A 111 1.31 5.86 12.74
CA ALA A 111 1.42 5.03 13.94
C ALA A 111 1.87 5.87 15.15
N GLN A 112 2.85 6.76 14.96
CA GLN A 112 3.30 7.66 16.01
C GLN A 112 2.20 8.61 16.49
N ALA A 113 1.37 9.14 15.59
CA ALA A 113 0.23 9.98 15.95
C ALA A 113 -0.83 9.20 16.74
N VAL A 114 -1.10 7.95 16.35
CA VAL A 114 -1.98 7.04 17.09
C VAL A 114 -1.46 6.79 18.51
N LEU A 115 -0.16 6.53 18.66
CA LEU A 115 0.47 6.34 19.97
C LEU A 115 0.33 7.58 20.87
N GLN A 116 0.44 8.77 20.30
CA GLN A 116 0.31 10.04 21.01
C GLN A 116 -1.14 10.41 21.32
N GLY A 117 -2.13 9.64 20.87
CA GLY A 117 -3.54 9.94 21.07
C GLY A 117 -4.02 11.18 20.31
N VAL A 118 -3.25 11.65 19.32
CA VAL A 118 -3.63 12.78 18.47
C VAL A 118 -4.64 12.26 17.45
N ARG A 119 -5.93 12.38 17.77
CA ARG A 119 -7.00 12.21 16.78
C ARG A 119 -7.04 13.48 15.93
N GLY A 120 -6.89 13.31 14.61
CA GLY A 120 -7.26 14.34 13.64
C GLY A 120 -8.75 14.66 13.67
#